data_AF-A0AAD5R3U7-F1
#
_entry.id   AF-A0AAD5R3U7-F1
#
_cell.length_a   1.000
_cell.length_b   1.000
_cell.length_c   1.000
_cell.angle_alpha   90.00
_cell.angle_beta   90.00
_cell.angle_gamma   90.00
#
_symmetry.space_group_name_H-M   'P 1'
#
loop_
_entity.id
_entity.type
_entity.pdbx_description
1 polymer ?
#
loop_
_entity_poly.entity_id
_entity_poly.type
_entity_poly.pdbx_seq_one_letter_code
_entity_poly.pdbx_strand_id
1 'polypeptide(L)' 'MCMEKEGRIMPISADHSSIHGTLSTTNIIMANWSRTMWQNVVDSAVRMLASGPFGSHFFSARAIVGGN' A
#
# COMPACT_ATOMS: atom_id res chain seq x y z
N MET A 1 3.55 -11.13 -14.71
CA MET A 1 5.01 -11.11 -14.50
C MET A 1 5.40 -12.42 -13.83
N CYS A 2 6.55 -12.98 -14.16
CA CYS A 2 7.00 -14.30 -13.71
C CYS A 2 8.43 -14.17 -13.18
N MET A 3 8.83 -15.02 -12.23
CA MET A 3 10.23 -15.13 -11.81
C MET A 3 10.84 -16.39 -12.41
N GLU A 4 12.08 -16.28 -12.88
CA GLU A 4 12.86 -17.44 -13.31
C GLU A 4 13.66 -17.96 -12.13
N LYS A 5 13.44 -19.23 -11.78
CA LYS A 5 14.26 -19.94 -10.81
C LYS A 5 14.70 -21.25 -11.45
N GLU A 6 16.02 -21.43 -11.61
CA GLU A 6 16.63 -22.64 -12.17
C GLU A 6 16.04 -23.06 -13.54
N GLY A 7 15.86 -22.10 -14.44
CA GLY A 7 15.32 -22.36 -15.79
C GLY A 7 13.83 -22.69 -15.83
N ARG A 8 13.08 -22.54 -14.73
CA ARG A 8 11.63 -22.67 -14.68
C ARG A 8 10.95 -21.32 -14.39
N ILE A 9 9.92 -21.03 -15.18
CA ILE A 9 9.03 -19.88 -15.00
C ILE A 9 8.06 -20.21 -13.87
N MET A 10 8.16 -19.49 -12.75
CA MET A 10 7.25 -19.64 -11.61
C MET A 10 6.38 -18.38 -11.44
N PRO A 11 5.16 -18.54 -10.89
CA PRO A 11 4.37 -17.39 -10.45
C PRO A 11 5.16 -16.58 -9.40
N ILE A 12 5.10 -15.25 -9.52
CA ILE A 12 5.65 -14.37 -8.49
C ILE A 12 4.80 -14.52 -7.23
N SER A 13 5.44 -14.77 -6.08
CA SER A 13 4.72 -14.79 -4.80
C SER A 13 4.03 -13.44 -4.55
N ALA A 14 2.83 -13.48 -3.96
CA ALA A 14 2.06 -12.28 -3.63
C ALA A 14 2.84 -11.32 -2.72
N ASP A 15 3.74 -11.84 -1.87
CA ASP A 15 4.57 -11.05 -0.97
C ASP A 15 5.57 -10.16 -1.72
N HIS A 16 6.03 -10.60 -2.90
CA HIS A 16 6.93 -9.83 -3.76
C HIS A 16 6.17 -8.79 -4.61
N SER A 17 4.84 -8.85 -4.59
CA SER A 17 3.95 -7.95 -5.35
C SER A 17 3.21 -6.97 -4.44
N SER A 18 3.49 -6.99 -3.14
CA SER A 18 2.79 -6.21 -2.12
C SER A 18 3.76 -5.31 -1.37
N ILE A 19 3.37 -4.05 -1.13
CA ILE A 19 4.12 -3.12 -0.26
C ILE A 19 3.28 -2.88 0.99
N HIS A 20 3.92 -2.99 2.14
CA HIS A 20 3.33 -2.70 3.44
C HIS A 20 4.02 -1.50 4.09
N GLY A 21 3.26 -0.73 4.87
CA GLY A 21 3.79 0.40 5.62
C GLY A 21 2.93 0.70 6.84
N THR A 22 3.53 1.32 7.84
CA THR A 22 2.84 1.75 9.06
C THR A 22 2.93 3.27 9.17
N LEU A 23 1.78 3.91 9.39
CA LEU A 23 1.72 5.34 9.67
C LEU A 23 1.45 5.52 11.17
N SER A 24 2.39 6.17 11.86
CA SER A 24 2.25 6.53 13.26
C SER A 24 2.09 8.05 13.39
N THR A 25 1.28 8.49 14.35
CA THR A 25 1.12 9.90 14.67
C THR A 25 1.33 10.14 16.15
N THR A 26 1.95 11.27 16.49
CA THR A 26 2.03 11.80 17.86
C THR A 26 0.97 12.86 18.13
N ASN A 27 0.21 13.25 17.11
CA ASN A 27 -0.84 14.24 17.23
C ASN A 27 -2.10 13.61 17.84
N ILE A 28 -2.49 14.05 19.03
CA ILE A 28 -3.62 13.49 19.77
C ILE A 28 -4.98 13.69 19.06
N ILE A 29 -5.11 14.73 18.24
CA ILE A 29 -6.32 14.96 17.45
C ILE A 29 -6.44 13.86 16.39
N MET A 30 -5.35 13.57 15.67
CA MET A 30 -5.31 12.51 14.67
C MET A 30 -5.48 11.12 15.30
N ALA A 31 -4.97 10.89 16.51
CA ALA A 31 -5.19 9.64 17.23
C ALA A 31 -6.68 9.38 17.52
N ASN A 32 -7.49 10.43 17.67
CA ASN A 32 -8.93 10.35 17.90
C ASN A 32 -9.77 10.39 16.61
N TRP A 33 -9.12 10.41 15.44
CA TRP A 33 -9.84 10.40 14.17
C TRP A 33 -10.59 9.08 13.96
N SER A 34 -11.77 9.19 13.37
CA SER A 34 -12.54 8.01 12.97
C SER A 34 -11.77 7.22 11.90
N ARG A 35 -12.12 5.94 11.75
CA ARG A 35 -11.55 5.09 10.69
C ARG A 35 -11.70 5.72 9.30
N THR A 36 -12.83 6.38 9.03
CA THR A 36 -13.08 7.06 7.75
C THR A 36 -12.14 8.24 7.52
N MET A 37 -11.83 9.01 8.56
CA MET A 37 -10.87 10.12 8.47
C MET A 37 -9.47 9.59 8.15
N TRP A 38 -9.05 8.52 8.83
CA TRP A 38 -7.79 7.84 8.50
C TRP A 38 -7.79 7.30 7.07
N GLN A 39 -8.89 6.68 6.64
CA GLN A 39 -9.02 6.15 5.29
C GLN A 39 -8.80 7.24 4.23
N ASN A 40 -9.33 8.46 4.42
CA ASN A 40 -9.11 9.58 3.49
C ASN A 40 -7.63 9.94 3.33
N VAL A 41 -6.83 9.86 4.41
CA VAL A 41 -5.39 10.13 4.35
C VAL A 41 -4.69 9.03 3.54
N VAL A 42 -4.97 7.77 3.84
CA VAL A 42 -4.29 6.68 3.14
C VAL A 42 -4.74 6.58 1.68
N ASP A 43 -5.99 6.89 1.37
CA ASP A 43 -6.49 7.00 -0.01
C ASP A 43 -5.78 8.12 -0.78
N SER A 44 -5.47 9.24 -0.12
CA SER A 44 -4.66 10.31 -0.72
C SER A 44 -3.24 9.82 -1.05
N ALA A 45 -2.61 9.08 -0.12
CA ALA A 45 -1.29 8.48 -0.36
C ALA A 45 -1.32 7.49 -1.54
N VAL A 46 -2.35 6.63 -1.60
CA VAL A 46 -2.56 5.72 -2.74
C VAL A 46 -2.72 6.49 -4.05
N ARG A 47 -3.51 7.57 -4.07
CA ARG A 47 -3.66 8.42 -5.25
C ARG A 47 -2.34 9.04 -5.68
N MET A 48 -1.54 9.55 -4.74
CA MET A 48 -0.22 10.11 -5.05
C MET A 48 0.75 9.07 -5.61
N LEU A 49 0.72 7.84 -5.08
CA LEU A 49 1.51 6.73 -5.63
C LEU A 49 1.06 6.37 -7.05
N ALA A 50 -0.25 6.35 -7.30
CA ALA A 50 -0.83 6.01 -8.60
C ALA A 50 -0.63 7.12 -9.65
N SER A 51 -0.68 8.40 -9.26
CA SER A 51 -0.52 9.54 -10.18
C SER A 51 0.93 10.01 -10.32
N GLY A 52 1.83 9.55 -9.45
CA GLY A 52 3.23 9.95 -9.40
C GLY A 52 4.13 9.11 -10.30
N PRO A 53 5.46 9.28 -10.18
CA PRO A 53 6.46 8.53 -10.95
C PRO A 53 6.33 6.99 -10.81
N PHE A 54 5.71 6.54 -9.72
CA PHE A 54 5.50 5.13 -9.44
C PHE A 54 4.18 4.57 -10.00
N GLY A 55 3.35 5.37 -10.67
CA GLY A 55 2.03 4.94 -11.16
C GLY A 55 2.07 3.76 -12.12
N SER A 56 3.12 3.67 -12.95
CA SER A 56 3.36 2.55 -13.86
C SER A 56 3.92 1.29 -13.19
N HIS A 57 4.40 1.41 -11.94
CA HIS A 57 5.00 0.31 -11.19
C HIS A 57 3.97 -0.52 -10.41
N PHE A 58 2.74 -0.03 -10.30
CA PHE A 58 1.67 -0.69 -9.55
C PHE A 58 0.48 -0.99 -10.45
N PHE A 59 0.04 -2.25 -10.46
CA PHE A 59 -1.17 -2.65 -11.17
C PHE A 59 -2.45 -2.19 -10.43
N SER A 60 -2.40 -2.22 -9.10
CA SER A 60 -3.48 -1.77 -8.23
C SER A 60 -2.91 -1.36 -6.88
N ALA A 61 -3.49 -0.35 -6.24
CA ALA A 61 -3.14 0.06 -4.91
C ALA A 61 -4.40 0.12 -4.03
N ARG A 62 -4.33 -0.45 -2.84
CA ARG A 62 -5.41 -0.44 -1.85
C ARG A 62 -4.83 -0.17 -0.48
N ALA A 63 -5.49 0.69 0.27
CA ALA A 63 -5.15 1.00 1.65
C ALA A 63 -6.21 0.46 2.60
N ILE A 64 -5.78 -0.06 3.75
CA ILE A 64 -6.68 -0.56 4.80
C ILE A 64 -6.21 0.02 6.13
N VAL A 65 -7.12 0.66 6.85
CA VAL A 65 -6.89 1.05 8.25
C VAL A 65 -7.19 -0.17 9.15
N GLY A 66 -6.14 -0.81 9.66
CA GLY A 66 -6.24 -1.85 10.69
C GLY A 66 -6.30 -1.23 12.08
N GLY A 67 -7.14 -1.78 12.96
CA GLY A 67 -7.05 -1.55 14.41
C GLY A 67 -6.27 -2.70 15.04
N ASN A 68 -5.54 -2.44 16.11
CA ASN A 68 -5.05 -3.51 17.00
C ASN A 68 -6.24 -4.27 17.62
#